data_AF-A0A3C1X1Y4-F1
#
_entry.id   AF-A0A3C1X1Y4-F1
#
_cell.length_a   1.000
_cell.length_b   1.000
_cell.length_c   1.000
_cell.angle_alpha   90.00
_cell.angle_beta   90.00
_cell.angle_gamma   90.00
#
_symmetry.space_group_name_H-M   'P 1'
#
loop_
_entity.id
_entity.type
_entity.pdbx_description
1 polymer ?
#
loop_
_entity_poly.entity_id
_entity_poly.type
_entity_poly.pdbx_seq_one_letter_code
_entity_poly.pdbx_strand_id
1 'polypeptide(L)'
;MSNVTSHNQEPAGFAELLRSPLMLAFGALSLAFAPVLYAYLTQLWTREYYQFFPVAFASTLFLASLRTSQEPDFSGNMLRQSVRVSAILIAVASTIFGCLRSSPWLCYIGYSVLFTLLLDLWKEQDTRRRLLYLALPILMTVRPPLNLDERAVQRLQLITSRIASDFLNVMKIDHIREGNIIQPMTGVPLMVAEACSGVQSLFTVMFIAAAIGVYRQYSIVRTALLMSTAIFWALLMNVGRVLAIAVSQVRFNVDLTTGWKHDAVGYVAMGLAIPFLLSTDRFIQFIFGGIPDDPRRYDRINVFVLAWNWLFVVPEESPEAKKVASSKEATWSALTNGQRGMAIVVAAAVLLTAAPAWVLPGFFRSLPVPPPAIPAAPTPPEAVEAPAVGAASDNAADDQSEHRITVELSPDAATTLWVTV
;
A
#
# COMPACT_ATOMS: atom_id res chain seq x y z
N MET A 1 32.26 -43.57 -9.58
CA MET A 1 32.54 -42.16 -9.22
C MET A 1 32.15 -41.30 -10.40
N SER A 2 30.89 -40.85 -10.43
CA SER A 2 30.34 -40.01 -11.48
C SER A 2 30.51 -38.55 -11.10
N ASN A 3 31.25 -37.79 -11.91
CA ASN A 3 31.45 -36.35 -11.77
C ASN A 3 30.10 -35.63 -11.76
N VAL A 4 29.66 -35.19 -10.58
CA VAL A 4 28.66 -34.14 -10.43
C VAL A 4 29.40 -32.85 -10.73
N THR A 5 29.30 -32.37 -11.97
CA THR A 5 29.69 -31.00 -12.31
C THR A 5 28.71 -30.06 -11.62
N SER A 6 29.09 -29.59 -10.44
CA SER A 6 28.48 -28.43 -9.81
C SER A 6 28.69 -27.24 -10.75
N HIS A 7 27.65 -26.86 -11.49
CA HIS A 7 27.62 -25.57 -12.16
C HIS A 7 27.63 -24.49 -11.06
N ASN A 8 28.83 -24.00 -10.73
CA ASN A 8 28.99 -22.73 -10.05
C ASN A 8 28.51 -21.66 -11.03
N GLN A 9 27.23 -21.29 -10.96
CA GLN A 9 26.75 -20.05 -11.56
C GLN A 9 27.46 -18.90 -10.84
N GLU A 10 28.36 -18.20 -11.54
CA GLU A 10 28.79 -16.89 -11.07
C GLU A 10 27.55 -16.01 -10.85
N PRO A 11 27.53 -15.15 -9.81
CA PRO A 11 26.41 -14.24 -9.62
C PRO A 11 26.29 -13.36 -10.86
N ALA A 12 25.21 -13.54 -11.63
CA ALA A 12 24.91 -12.75 -12.82
C ALA A 12 25.10 -11.27 -12.48
N GLY A 13 25.94 -10.58 -13.25
CA GLY A 13 26.21 -9.17 -13.00
C GLY A 13 24.91 -8.36 -13.04
N PHE A 14 24.82 -7.26 -12.29
CA PHE A 14 23.63 -6.39 -12.28
C PHE A 14 23.19 -5.97 -13.70
N ALA A 15 24.15 -5.74 -14.60
CA ALA A 15 23.89 -5.44 -16.01
C ALA A 15 23.25 -6.60 -16.79
N GLU A 16 23.53 -7.84 -16.40
CA GLU A 16 22.98 -9.05 -17.01
C GLU A 16 21.54 -9.30 -16.53
N LEU A 17 21.26 -9.05 -15.24
CA LEU A 17 19.91 -9.04 -14.67
C LEU A 17 18.99 -8.03 -15.38
N LEU A 18 19.49 -6.82 -15.65
CA LEU A 18 18.78 -5.77 -16.40
C LEU A 18 18.53 -6.12 -17.87
N ARG A 19 19.36 -6.97 -18.47
CA ARG A 19 19.22 -7.43 -19.86
C ARG A 19 18.29 -8.62 -20.00
N SER A 20 17.74 -9.15 -18.91
CA SER A 20 16.76 -10.23 -18.98
C SER A 20 15.53 -9.79 -19.81
N PRO A 21 14.97 -10.68 -20.64
CA PRO A 21 13.88 -10.31 -21.55
C PRO A 21 12.63 -9.83 -20.80
N LEU A 22 12.40 -10.35 -19.58
CA LEU A 22 11.33 -9.88 -18.71
C LEU A 22 11.54 -8.42 -18.28
N MET A 23 12.76 -8.03 -17.87
CA MET A 23 13.06 -6.65 -17.49
C MET A 23 12.93 -5.69 -18.68
N LEU A 24 13.36 -6.10 -19.87
CA LEU A 24 13.15 -5.33 -21.10
C LEU A 24 11.66 -5.15 -21.42
N ALA A 25 10.86 -6.21 -21.25
CA ALA A 25 9.41 -6.13 -21.43
C ALA A 25 8.75 -5.22 -20.39
N PHE A 26 9.18 -5.25 -19.12
CA PHE A 26 8.72 -4.28 -18.12
C PHE A 26 9.13 -2.85 -18.46
N GLY A 27 10.35 -2.65 -18.96
CA GLY A 27 10.83 -1.37 -19.43
C GLY A 27 9.97 -0.82 -20.57
N ALA A 28 9.68 -1.65 -21.59
CA ALA A 28 8.84 -1.27 -22.72
C ALA A 28 7.40 -0.94 -22.29
N LEU A 29 6.80 -1.78 -21.42
CA LEU A 29 5.46 -1.53 -20.88
C LEU A 29 5.42 -0.23 -20.06
N SER A 30 6.40 -0.03 -19.17
CA SER A 30 6.47 1.15 -18.31
C SER A 30 6.77 2.42 -19.10
N LEU A 31 7.55 2.34 -20.17
CA LEU A 31 7.80 3.45 -21.08
C LEU A 31 6.52 3.84 -21.85
N ALA A 32 5.77 2.87 -22.37
CA ALA A 32 4.50 3.14 -23.04
C ALA A 32 3.50 3.86 -22.11
N PHE A 33 3.46 3.44 -20.84
CA PHE A 33 2.61 4.03 -19.80
C PHE A 33 3.28 5.16 -19.00
N ALA A 34 4.44 5.69 -19.41
CA ALA A 34 5.21 6.63 -18.59
C ALA A 34 4.43 7.89 -18.15
N PRO A 35 3.61 8.54 -19.01
CA PRO A 35 2.79 9.68 -18.58
C PRO A 35 1.75 9.30 -17.53
N VAL A 36 1.16 8.11 -17.67
CA VAL A 36 0.18 7.56 -16.71
C VAL A 36 0.85 7.27 -15.39
N LEU A 37 2.02 6.60 -15.41
CA LEU A 37 2.80 6.29 -14.22
C LEU A 37 3.25 7.58 -13.52
N TYR A 38 3.72 8.58 -14.27
CA TYR A 38 4.09 9.86 -13.70
C TYR A 38 2.89 10.52 -12.99
N ALA A 39 1.75 10.66 -13.69
CA ALA A 39 0.54 11.27 -13.13
C ALA A 39 0.00 10.51 -11.90
N TYR A 40 -0.05 9.18 -11.98
CA TYR A 40 -0.62 8.36 -10.92
C TYR A 40 0.31 8.23 -9.72
N LEU A 41 1.60 7.97 -9.94
CA LEU A 41 2.56 7.78 -8.85
C LEU A 41 2.87 9.09 -8.11
N THR A 42 2.81 10.24 -8.78
CA THR A 42 2.89 11.54 -8.09
C THR A 42 1.67 11.80 -7.21
N GLN A 43 0.45 11.46 -7.67
CA GLN A 43 -0.75 11.46 -6.83
C GLN A 43 -0.68 10.45 -5.69
N LEU A 44 0.04 9.35 -5.89
CA LEU A 44 0.25 8.35 -4.86
C LEU A 44 1.26 8.82 -3.81
N TRP A 45 2.24 9.62 -4.21
CA TRP A 45 3.25 10.22 -3.32
C TRP A 45 2.65 11.20 -2.31
N THR A 46 1.64 11.97 -2.71
CA THR A 46 0.94 12.89 -1.81
C THR A 46 0.11 12.19 -0.74
N ARG A 47 -0.12 10.88 -0.91
CA ARG A 47 -0.88 10.05 0.02
C ARG A 47 0.10 9.25 0.87
N GLU A 48 0.34 9.72 2.09
CA GLU A 48 1.33 9.14 3.00
C GLU A 48 1.22 7.62 3.10
N TYR A 49 0.00 7.08 3.22
CA TYR A 49 -0.24 5.64 3.39
C TYR A 49 -0.01 4.78 2.14
N TYR A 50 0.28 5.36 0.96
CA TYR A 50 0.73 4.61 -0.21
C TYR A 50 2.22 4.80 -0.55
N GLN A 51 2.99 5.52 0.26
CA GLN A 51 4.42 5.76 0.02
C GLN A 51 5.29 4.47 0.02
N PHE A 52 4.71 3.30 0.34
CA PHE A 52 5.36 2.01 0.15
C PHE A 52 5.52 1.60 -1.33
N PHE A 53 4.84 2.28 -2.27
CA PHE A 53 4.85 1.89 -3.68
C PHE A 53 6.25 1.78 -4.32
N PRO A 54 7.26 2.64 -4.04
CA PRO A 54 8.59 2.49 -4.65
C PRO A 54 9.24 1.18 -4.21
N VAL A 55 9.05 0.80 -2.94
CA VAL A 55 9.51 -0.47 -2.39
C VAL A 55 8.75 -1.64 -3.01
N ALA A 56 7.45 -1.48 -3.30
CA ALA A 56 6.66 -2.48 -4.01
C ALA A 56 7.20 -2.75 -5.44
N PHE A 57 7.49 -1.69 -6.20
CA PHE A 57 8.12 -1.81 -7.52
C PHE A 57 9.52 -2.42 -7.42
N ALA A 58 10.38 -1.89 -6.54
CA ALA A 58 11.74 -2.38 -6.38
C ALA A 58 11.80 -3.85 -5.97
N SER A 59 11.01 -4.26 -4.95
CA SER A 59 10.97 -5.66 -4.49
C SER A 59 10.42 -6.60 -5.56
N THR A 60 9.40 -6.19 -6.31
CA THR A 60 8.82 -7.00 -7.40
C THR A 60 9.82 -7.20 -8.53
N LEU A 61 10.46 -6.12 -9.00
CA LEU A 61 11.44 -6.18 -10.08
C LEU A 61 12.69 -6.95 -9.66
N PHE A 62 13.16 -6.77 -8.42
CA PHE A 62 14.29 -7.49 -7.86
C PHE A 62 14.02 -9.00 -7.75
N LEU A 63 12.87 -9.39 -7.19
CA LEU A 63 12.52 -10.81 -7.09
C LEU A 63 12.24 -11.43 -8.46
N ALA A 64 11.63 -10.68 -9.38
CA ALA A 64 11.43 -11.13 -10.75
C ALA A 64 12.77 -11.36 -11.47
N SER A 65 13.74 -10.45 -11.34
CA SER A 65 15.04 -10.59 -12.00
C SER A 65 15.85 -11.76 -11.44
N LEU A 66 15.76 -12.03 -10.13
CA LEU A 66 16.44 -13.16 -9.49
C LEU A 66 15.81 -14.52 -9.83
N ARG A 67 14.49 -14.58 -10.02
CA ARG A 67 13.76 -15.85 -10.15
C ARG A 67 13.38 -16.22 -11.58
N THR A 68 13.43 -15.28 -12.53
CA THR A 68 12.87 -15.46 -13.89
C THR A 68 13.60 -16.50 -14.73
N SER A 69 12.84 -17.31 -15.48
CA SER A 69 13.35 -18.14 -16.57
C SER A 69 13.90 -17.29 -17.73
N GLN A 70 14.74 -17.91 -18.57
CA GLN A 70 15.31 -17.26 -19.76
C GLN A 70 14.26 -17.00 -20.85
N GLU A 71 13.26 -17.87 -20.99
CA GLU A 71 12.23 -17.74 -22.03
C GLU A 71 10.82 -17.58 -21.45
N PRO A 72 9.95 -16.80 -22.11
CA PRO A 72 8.52 -16.79 -21.81
C PRO A 72 7.86 -18.09 -22.27
N ASP A 73 6.88 -18.52 -21.47
CA ASP A 73 6.09 -19.73 -21.68
C ASP A 73 4.61 -19.40 -21.89
N PHE A 74 4.16 -19.58 -23.13
CA PHE A 74 2.80 -19.37 -23.57
C PHE A 74 1.90 -20.56 -23.32
N SER A 75 2.40 -21.67 -22.75
CA SER A 75 1.60 -22.85 -22.43
C SER A 75 0.42 -22.52 -21.51
N GLY A 76 -0.63 -23.33 -21.59
CA GLY A 76 -1.79 -23.20 -20.73
C GLY A 76 -3.02 -23.88 -21.31
N ASN A 77 -3.87 -24.40 -20.42
CA ASN A 77 -5.16 -24.98 -20.80
C ASN A 77 -6.07 -23.90 -21.40
N MET A 78 -7.13 -24.31 -22.11
CA MET A 78 -8.09 -23.37 -22.74
C MET A 78 -8.62 -22.32 -21.76
N LEU A 79 -8.93 -22.73 -20.52
CA LEU A 79 -9.39 -21.81 -19.46
C LEU A 79 -8.35 -20.72 -19.13
N ARG A 80 -7.06 -21.05 -19.12
CA ARG A 80 -6.01 -20.06 -18.85
C ARG A 80 -5.87 -19.09 -20.02
N GLN A 81 -5.94 -19.61 -21.25
CA GLN A 81 -5.89 -18.76 -22.44
C GLN A 81 -7.10 -17.82 -22.50
N SER A 82 -8.31 -18.30 -22.17
CA SER A 82 -9.50 -17.44 -22.09
C SER A 82 -9.33 -16.37 -21.03
N VAL A 83 -8.81 -16.70 -19.84
CA VAL A 83 -8.52 -15.71 -18.79
C VAL A 83 -7.50 -14.66 -19.26
N ARG A 84 -6.44 -15.06 -19.96
CA ARG A 84 -5.44 -14.13 -20.52
C ARG A 84 -6.08 -13.17 -21.54
N VAL A 85 -6.85 -13.71 -22.48
CA VAL A 85 -7.54 -12.90 -23.50
C VAL A 85 -8.53 -11.93 -22.84
N SER A 86 -9.35 -12.40 -21.90
CA SER A 86 -10.27 -11.55 -21.15
C SER A 86 -9.55 -10.45 -20.38
N ALA A 87 -8.43 -10.77 -19.71
CA ALA A 87 -7.62 -9.79 -18.99
C ALA A 87 -6.98 -8.74 -19.91
N ILE A 88 -6.51 -9.14 -21.10
CA ILE A 88 -6.01 -8.20 -22.12
C ILE A 88 -7.13 -7.27 -22.57
N LEU A 89 -8.32 -7.81 -22.88
CA LEU A 89 -9.47 -7.00 -23.28
C LEU A 89 -9.89 -6.00 -22.19
N ILE A 90 -9.90 -6.43 -20.92
CA ILE A 90 -10.18 -5.55 -19.79
C ILE A 90 -9.12 -4.46 -19.68
N ALA A 91 -7.84 -4.80 -19.79
CA ALA A 91 -6.75 -3.83 -19.70
C ALA A 91 -6.76 -2.80 -20.84
N VAL A 92 -7.07 -3.24 -22.06
CA VAL A 92 -7.25 -2.37 -23.22
C VAL A 92 -8.45 -1.46 -23.01
N ALA A 93 -9.60 -2.02 -22.60
CA ALA A 93 -10.81 -1.24 -22.34
C ALA A 93 -10.60 -0.19 -21.24
N SER A 94 -9.94 -0.55 -20.13
CA SER A 94 -9.64 0.38 -19.04
C SER A 94 -8.67 1.48 -19.46
N THR A 95 -7.67 1.15 -20.30
CA THR A 95 -6.70 2.13 -20.81
C THR A 95 -7.36 3.10 -21.78
N ILE A 96 -8.13 2.61 -22.75
CA ILE A 96 -8.87 3.45 -23.70
C ILE A 96 -9.85 4.36 -22.96
N PHE A 97 -10.67 3.79 -22.07
CA PHE A 97 -11.64 4.57 -21.30
C PHE A 97 -10.96 5.58 -20.36
N GLY A 98 -9.83 5.20 -19.75
CA GLY A 98 -9.00 6.09 -18.95
C GLY A 98 -8.44 7.26 -19.75
N CYS A 99 -7.92 7.02 -20.96
CA CYS A 99 -7.47 8.07 -21.87
C CYS A 99 -8.63 9.00 -22.30
N LEU A 100 -9.78 8.44 -22.67
CA LEU A 100 -10.97 9.23 -23.05
C LEU A 100 -11.46 10.13 -21.90
N ARG A 101 -11.35 9.65 -20.66
CA ARG A 101 -11.72 10.40 -19.45
C ARG A 101 -10.59 11.23 -18.86
N SER A 102 -9.38 11.19 -19.44
CA SER A 102 -8.16 11.76 -18.85
C SER A 102 -7.96 11.36 -17.38
N SER A 103 -8.26 10.10 -17.05
CA SER A 103 -8.18 9.54 -15.70
C SER A 103 -6.95 8.63 -15.57
N PRO A 104 -5.89 9.05 -14.84
CA PRO A 104 -4.70 8.24 -14.60
C PRO A 104 -4.99 6.91 -13.89
N TRP A 105 -5.97 6.89 -12.99
CA TRP A 105 -6.33 5.69 -12.21
C TRP A 105 -6.83 4.53 -13.11
N LEU A 106 -7.70 4.82 -14.08
CA LEU A 106 -8.21 3.80 -15.01
C LEU A 106 -7.11 3.24 -15.93
N CYS A 107 -6.24 4.11 -16.43
CA CYS A 107 -5.07 3.67 -17.21
C CYS A 107 -4.10 2.86 -16.36
N TYR A 108 -3.92 3.22 -15.08
CA TYR A 108 -3.09 2.48 -14.15
C TYR A 108 -3.63 1.07 -13.85
N ILE A 109 -4.95 0.88 -13.78
CA ILE A 109 -5.56 -0.45 -13.70
C ILE A 109 -5.16 -1.28 -14.93
N GLY A 110 -5.24 -0.70 -16.13
CA GLY A 110 -4.79 -1.35 -17.36
C GLY A 110 -3.32 -1.76 -17.29
N TYR A 111 -2.45 -0.85 -16.87
CA TYR A 111 -1.03 -1.12 -16.63
C TYR A 111 -0.82 -2.29 -15.65
N SER A 112 -1.46 -2.28 -14.48
CA SER A 112 -1.29 -3.31 -13.46
C SER A 112 -1.76 -4.69 -13.92
N VAL A 113 -2.84 -4.75 -14.72
CA VAL A 113 -3.31 -6.01 -15.33
C VAL A 113 -2.30 -6.51 -16.37
N LEU A 114 -1.80 -5.65 -17.26
CA LEU A 114 -0.77 -6.01 -18.24
C LEU A 114 0.53 -6.45 -17.57
N PHE A 115 0.94 -5.77 -16.50
CA PHE A 115 2.11 -6.13 -15.70
C PHE A 115 1.94 -7.53 -15.08
N THR A 116 0.75 -7.83 -14.54
CA THR A 116 0.41 -9.15 -13.99
C THR A 116 0.41 -10.24 -15.07
N LEU A 117 -0.13 -9.95 -16.25
CA LEU A 117 -0.09 -10.88 -17.39
C LEU A 117 1.33 -11.14 -17.86
N LEU A 118 2.18 -10.11 -17.87
CA LEU A 118 3.58 -10.26 -18.22
C LEU A 118 4.30 -11.17 -17.21
N LEU A 119 4.02 -11.03 -15.91
CA LEU A 119 4.51 -11.99 -14.89
C LEU A 119 3.96 -13.41 -15.08
N ASP A 120 2.71 -13.59 -15.54
CA ASP A 120 2.14 -14.92 -15.80
C ASP A 120 2.83 -15.65 -16.98
N LEU A 121 3.40 -14.91 -17.93
CA LEU A 121 4.10 -15.48 -19.07
C LEU A 121 5.48 -16.05 -18.69
N TRP A 122 6.06 -15.67 -17.56
CA TRP A 122 7.36 -16.19 -17.10
C TRP A 122 7.20 -17.19 -15.96
N LYS A 123 8.15 -18.13 -15.89
CA LYS A 123 8.24 -19.16 -14.85
C LYS A 123 9.51 -18.98 -14.03
N GLU A 124 9.49 -19.51 -12.82
CA GLU A 124 10.65 -19.54 -11.94
C GLU A 124 11.66 -20.58 -12.43
N GLN A 125 12.96 -20.30 -12.31
CA GLN A 125 14.02 -21.22 -12.75
C GLN A 125 13.98 -22.57 -12.00
N ASP A 126 13.83 -22.52 -10.67
CA ASP A 126 13.95 -23.72 -9.82
C ASP A 126 12.65 -24.55 -9.76
N THR A 127 11.54 -23.85 -9.53
CA THR A 127 10.23 -24.49 -9.26
C THR A 127 9.36 -24.62 -10.51
N ARG A 128 9.70 -23.93 -11.61
CA ARG A 128 8.86 -23.74 -12.82
C ARG A 128 7.47 -23.16 -12.54
N ARG A 129 7.21 -22.66 -11.33
CA ARG A 129 5.98 -21.95 -10.99
C ARG A 129 5.93 -20.62 -11.74
N ARG A 130 4.74 -20.23 -12.20
CA ARG A 130 4.56 -18.89 -12.82
C ARG A 130 4.79 -17.78 -11.80
N LEU A 131 5.35 -16.66 -12.25
CA LEU A 131 5.72 -15.52 -11.41
C LEU A 131 4.52 -14.67 -10.94
N LEU A 132 3.28 -15.10 -11.20
CA LEU A 132 2.05 -14.34 -10.92
C LEU A 132 1.92 -13.87 -9.46
N TYR A 133 2.46 -14.62 -8.49
CA TYR A 133 2.44 -14.23 -7.09
C TYR A 133 3.22 -12.93 -6.81
N LEU A 134 4.23 -12.61 -7.64
CA LEU A 134 4.99 -11.36 -7.57
C LEU A 134 4.16 -10.14 -7.98
N ALA A 135 2.97 -10.31 -8.55
CA ALA A 135 2.10 -9.19 -8.89
C ALA A 135 1.43 -8.56 -7.65
N LEU A 136 1.30 -9.31 -6.54
CA LEU A 136 0.57 -8.88 -5.35
C LEU A 136 1.03 -7.51 -4.80
N PRO A 137 2.33 -7.22 -4.64
CA PRO A 137 2.80 -5.92 -4.17
C PRO A 137 2.37 -4.75 -5.07
N ILE A 138 2.39 -4.95 -6.39
CA ILE A 138 1.94 -3.95 -7.38
C ILE A 138 0.41 -3.83 -7.39
N LEU A 139 -0.32 -4.92 -7.18
CA LEU A 139 -1.78 -4.84 -7.07
C LEU A 139 -2.21 -4.04 -5.82
N MET A 140 -1.41 -4.06 -4.75
CA MET A 140 -1.67 -3.26 -3.56
C MET A 140 -1.49 -1.74 -3.78
N THR A 141 -0.80 -1.31 -4.83
CA THR A 141 -0.66 0.12 -5.16
C THR A 141 -1.82 0.63 -6.02
N VAL A 142 -2.71 -0.26 -6.49
CA VAL A 142 -3.97 0.10 -7.15
C VAL A 142 -4.95 0.56 -6.08
N ARG A 143 -5.33 1.84 -6.13
CA ARG A 143 -6.30 2.41 -5.21
C ARG A 143 -7.69 1.78 -5.42
N PRO A 144 -8.40 1.41 -4.36
CA PRO A 144 -9.79 0.98 -4.50
C PRO A 144 -10.66 2.15 -4.97
N PRO A 145 -11.73 1.88 -5.73
CA PRO A 145 -12.62 2.94 -6.22
C PRO A 145 -13.37 3.61 -5.06
N LEU A 146 -13.97 4.79 -5.32
CA LEU A 146 -14.86 5.50 -4.39
C LEU A 146 -14.24 5.91 -3.04
N ASN A 147 -12.91 6.10 -3.02
CA ASN A 147 -12.15 6.44 -1.81
C ASN A 147 -12.43 5.47 -0.63
N LEU A 148 -12.63 4.18 -0.95
CA LEU A 148 -12.84 3.13 0.06
C LEU A 148 -11.64 2.99 1.00
N ASP A 149 -10.44 3.29 0.51
CA ASP A 149 -9.21 3.40 1.30
C ASP A 149 -9.37 4.45 2.40
N GLU A 150 -9.71 5.69 2.05
CA GLU A 150 -9.93 6.78 3.02
C GLU A 150 -11.03 6.46 4.04
N ARG A 151 -12.12 5.84 3.59
CA ARG A 151 -13.21 5.42 4.48
C ARG A 151 -12.75 4.35 5.47
N ALA A 152 -11.99 3.35 5.01
CA ALA A 152 -11.44 2.32 5.88
C ALA A 152 -10.48 2.92 6.93
N VAL A 153 -9.63 3.87 6.50
CA VAL A 153 -8.74 4.64 7.37
C VAL A 153 -9.52 5.38 8.46
N GLN A 154 -10.54 6.17 8.09
CA GLN A 154 -11.36 6.92 9.04
C GLN A 154 -12.07 6.01 10.04
N ARG A 155 -12.60 4.87 9.57
CA ARG A 155 -13.25 3.87 10.44
C ARG A 155 -12.26 3.30 11.45
N LEU A 156 -11.05 2.95 11.03
CA LEU A 156 -10.01 2.45 11.92
C LEU A 156 -9.56 3.51 12.93
N GLN A 157 -9.47 4.77 12.53
CA GLN A 157 -9.16 5.87 13.46
C GLN A 157 -10.22 5.97 14.57
N LEU A 158 -11.52 5.93 14.23
CA LEU A 158 -12.59 5.95 15.23
C LEU A 158 -12.53 4.75 16.19
N ILE A 159 -12.24 3.55 15.68
CA ILE A 159 -12.05 2.35 16.50
C ILE A 159 -10.82 2.52 17.41
N THR A 160 -9.72 3.02 16.87
CA THR A 160 -8.47 3.29 17.61
C THR A 160 -8.72 4.27 18.74
N SER A 161 -9.38 5.40 18.50
CA SER A 161 -9.71 6.40 19.51
C SER A 161 -10.60 5.84 20.61
N ARG A 162 -11.57 4.99 20.25
CA ARG A 162 -12.43 4.32 21.23
C ARG A 162 -11.65 3.39 22.14
N ILE A 163 -10.85 2.48 21.55
CA ILE A 163 -10.05 1.53 22.32
C ILE A 163 -9.04 2.27 23.20
N ALA A 164 -8.35 3.29 22.67
CA ALA A 164 -7.42 4.10 23.44
C ALA A 164 -8.11 4.81 24.62
N SER A 165 -9.31 5.35 24.42
CA SER A 165 -10.12 5.96 25.49
C SER A 165 -10.46 4.95 26.59
N ASP A 166 -10.88 3.73 26.24
CA ASP A 166 -11.16 2.67 27.21
C ASP A 166 -9.92 2.33 28.05
N PHE A 167 -8.73 2.24 27.43
CA PHE A 167 -7.47 2.02 28.15
C PHE A 167 -7.05 3.21 29.03
N LEU A 168 -7.27 4.46 28.59
CA LEU A 168 -7.01 5.65 29.41
C LEU A 168 -7.90 5.67 30.67
N ASN A 169 -9.15 5.24 30.56
CA ASN A 169 -10.05 5.08 31.71
C ASN A 169 -9.50 4.05 32.70
N VAL A 170 -9.02 2.89 32.22
CA VAL A 170 -8.39 1.87 33.06
C VAL A 170 -7.14 2.42 33.78
N MET A 171 -6.36 3.28 33.11
CA MET A 171 -5.19 3.95 33.67
C MET A 171 -5.51 5.15 34.58
N LYS A 172 -6.80 5.44 34.81
CA LYS A 172 -7.29 6.59 35.59
C LYS A 172 -6.72 7.92 35.09
N ILE A 173 -6.77 8.11 33.77
CA ILE A 173 -6.41 9.37 33.11
C ILE A 173 -7.69 10.03 32.61
N ASP A 174 -8.02 11.17 33.21
CA ASP A 174 -9.22 11.94 32.85
C ASP A 174 -9.06 12.55 31.45
N HIS A 175 -10.02 12.24 30.57
CA HIS A 175 -10.02 12.72 29.19
C HIS A 175 -11.44 12.75 28.63
N ILE A 176 -11.62 13.55 27.58
CA ILE A 176 -12.85 13.63 26.78
C ILE A 176 -12.52 13.12 25.38
N ARG A 177 -13.38 12.27 24.82
CA ARG A 177 -13.24 11.78 23.45
C ARG A 177 -14.35 12.33 22.55
N GLU A 178 -13.97 13.07 21.52
CA GLU A 178 -14.87 13.61 20.50
C GLU A 178 -14.48 13.06 19.13
N GLY A 179 -15.22 12.07 18.65
CA GLY A 179 -14.89 11.40 17.40
C GLY A 179 -13.51 10.73 17.46
N ASN A 180 -12.58 11.25 16.66
CA ASN A 180 -11.17 10.83 16.62
C ASN A 180 -10.24 11.74 17.46
N ILE A 181 -10.76 12.71 18.20
CA ILE A 181 -9.97 13.58 19.08
C ILE A 181 -10.06 13.05 20.50
N ILE A 182 -8.92 12.98 21.18
CA ILE A 182 -8.82 12.67 22.61
C ILE A 182 -8.21 13.91 23.27
N GLN A 183 -8.98 14.57 24.14
CA GLN A 183 -8.54 15.72 24.93
C GLN A 183 -8.31 15.27 26.38
N PRO A 184 -7.05 15.08 26.81
CA PRO A 184 -6.74 14.91 28.23
C PRO A 184 -7.11 16.17 29.01
N MET A 185 -7.50 16.04 30.28
CA MET A 185 -7.83 17.20 31.12
C MET A 185 -6.63 18.13 31.36
N THR A 186 -5.43 17.60 31.20
CA THR A 186 -4.16 18.33 31.27
C THR A 186 -3.37 18.17 29.98
N GLY A 187 -3.19 19.26 29.24
CA GLY A 187 -2.34 19.35 28.05
C GLY A 187 -3.10 19.53 26.73
N VAL A 188 -2.39 19.32 25.62
CA VAL A 188 -2.85 19.58 24.25
C VAL A 188 -3.84 18.50 23.76
N PRO A 189 -4.85 18.84 22.95
CA PRO A 189 -5.69 17.86 22.25
C PRO A 189 -4.86 16.91 21.39
N LEU A 190 -5.09 15.60 21.54
CA LEU A 190 -4.56 14.59 20.63
C LEU A 190 -5.57 14.31 19.53
N MET A 191 -5.32 14.82 18.33
CA MET A 191 -6.03 14.41 17.14
C MET A 191 -5.49 13.05 16.71
N VAL A 192 -6.28 11.96 16.84
CA VAL A 192 -5.82 10.63 16.42
C VAL A 192 -5.54 10.58 14.93
N ALA A 193 -6.14 11.44 14.10
CA ALA A 193 -5.78 11.54 12.68
C ALA A 193 -4.36 12.08 12.45
N GLU A 194 -3.91 13.06 13.24
CA GLU A 194 -2.55 13.65 13.13
C GLU A 194 -1.55 12.82 13.91
N ALA A 195 -1.94 12.36 15.10
CA ALA A 195 -1.15 11.47 15.92
C ALA A 195 -1.03 10.06 15.31
N CYS A 196 -1.92 9.72 14.39
CA CYS A 196 -1.83 8.58 13.49
C CYS A 196 -1.75 9.05 12.03
N SER A 197 -1.05 10.16 11.74
CA SER A 197 -0.61 10.52 10.38
C SER A 197 -0.12 9.27 9.63
N GLY A 198 0.52 8.38 10.40
CA GLY A 198 0.74 6.97 10.10
C GLY A 198 -0.48 6.02 10.17
N VAL A 199 -1.59 6.30 9.48
CA VAL A 199 -2.36 5.18 8.86
C VAL A 199 -1.55 4.55 7.71
N GLN A 200 -0.39 5.15 7.40
CA GLN A 200 0.78 4.45 6.87
C GLN A 200 0.97 3.07 7.48
N SER A 201 0.77 2.87 8.79
CA SER A 201 1.00 1.56 9.41
C SER A 201 0.07 0.48 8.86
N LEU A 202 -1.20 0.73 8.58
CA LEU A 202 -2.08 -0.32 8.08
C LEU A 202 -1.62 -0.85 6.73
N PHE A 203 -1.56 0.03 5.73
CA PHE A 203 -1.22 -0.35 4.36
C PHE A 203 0.23 -0.82 4.27
N THR A 204 1.16 -0.21 5.02
CA THR A 204 2.57 -0.64 5.07
C THR A 204 2.72 -2.00 5.76
N VAL A 205 2.04 -2.26 6.87
CA VAL A 205 2.09 -3.57 7.57
C VAL A 205 1.41 -4.64 6.72
N MET A 206 0.31 -4.33 6.03
CA MET A 206 -0.29 -5.23 5.03
C MET A 206 0.66 -5.49 3.85
N PHE A 207 1.36 -4.46 3.37
CA PHE A 207 2.36 -4.60 2.31
C PHE A 207 3.53 -5.47 2.77
N ILE A 208 4.03 -5.28 4.00
CA ILE A 208 5.07 -6.12 4.59
C ILE A 208 4.60 -7.58 4.68
N ALA A 209 3.36 -7.81 5.13
CA ALA A 209 2.76 -9.15 5.15
C ALA A 209 2.68 -9.79 3.75
N ALA A 210 2.26 -9.02 2.74
CA ALA A 210 2.25 -9.46 1.35
C ALA A 210 3.67 -9.76 0.83
N ALA A 211 4.63 -8.87 1.10
CA ALA A 211 6.03 -9.04 0.72
C ALA A 211 6.66 -10.27 1.37
N ILE A 212 6.34 -10.58 2.63
CA ILE A 212 6.76 -11.82 3.30
C ILE A 212 6.17 -13.04 2.59
N GLY A 213 4.87 -13.02 2.27
CA GLY A 213 4.22 -14.12 1.56
C GLY A 213 4.82 -14.38 0.19
N VAL A 214 5.13 -13.30 -0.55
CA VAL A 214 5.77 -13.35 -1.87
C VAL A 214 7.24 -13.81 -1.78
N TYR A 215 7.99 -13.27 -0.83
CA TYR A 215 9.39 -13.63 -0.61
C TYR A 215 9.53 -15.10 -0.23
N ARG A 216 8.68 -15.60 0.68
CA ARG A 216 8.67 -17.00 1.13
C ARG A 216 7.81 -17.93 0.26
N GLN A 217 7.31 -17.42 -0.88
CA GLN A 217 6.52 -18.16 -1.86
C GLN A 217 5.28 -18.86 -1.28
N TYR A 218 4.65 -18.31 -0.25
CA TYR A 218 3.47 -18.91 0.37
C TYR A 218 2.29 -19.05 -0.61
N SER A 219 1.33 -19.91 -0.25
CA SER A 219 0.05 -19.98 -0.96
C SER A 219 -0.69 -18.64 -0.87
N ILE A 220 -1.59 -18.37 -1.81
CA ILE A 220 -2.40 -17.14 -1.81
C ILE A 220 -3.23 -17.06 -0.53
N VAL A 221 -3.75 -18.20 -0.06
CA VAL A 221 -4.56 -18.28 1.16
C VAL A 221 -3.73 -17.94 2.39
N ARG A 222 -2.55 -18.54 2.53
CA ARG A 222 -1.65 -18.21 3.65
C ARG A 222 -1.22 -16.75 3.62
N THR A 223 -0.94 -16.20 2.45
CA THR A 223 -0.60 -14.78 2.28
C THR A 223 -1.78 -13.89 2.70
N ALA A 224 -3.00 -14.22 2.28
CA ALA A 224 -4.21 -13.49 2.64
C ALA A 224 -4.52 -13.57 4.15
N LEU A 225 -4.29 -14.73 4.78
CA LEU A 225 -4.40 -14.87 6.24
C LEU A 225 -3.40 -13.97 6.95
N LEU A 226 -2.13 -13.97 6.53
CA LEU A 226 -1.11 -13.11 7.11
C LEU A 226 -1.46 -11.62 6.92
N MET A 227 -1.93 -11.21 5.74
CA MET A 227 -2.42 -9.85 5.49
C MET A 227 -3.63 -9.48 6.36
N SER A 228 -4.51 -10.43 6.65
CA SER A 228 -5.65 -10.20 7.54
C SER A 228 -5.18 -9.94 8.97
N THR A 229 -4.17 -10.68 9.44
CA THR A 229 -3.57 -10.44 10.77
C THR A 229 -2.80 -9.12 10.83
N ALA A 230 -2.25 -8.63 9.71
CA ALA A 230 -1.64 -7.30 9.64
C ALA A 230 -2.63 -6.18 10.01
N ILE A 231 -3.92 -6.31 9.67
CA ILE A 231 -4.95 -5.33 10.05
C ILE A 231 -5.07 -5.25 11.57
N PHE A 232 -5.11 -6.40 12.25
CA PHE A 232 -5.17 -6.49 13.71
C PHE A 232 -3.94 -5.85 14.37
N TRP A 233 -2.74 -6.20 13.91
CA TRP A 233 -1.50 -5.66 14.46
C TRP A 233 -1.35 -4.15 14.21
N ALA A 234 -1.74 -3.66 13.03
CA ALA A 234 -1.74 -2.24 12.74
C ALA A 234 -2.67 -1.46 13.68
N LEU A 235 -3.89 -1.99 13.93
CA LEU A 235 -4.81 -1.40 14.90
C LEU A 235 -4.19 -1.35 16.30
N LEU A 236 -3.62 -2.48 16.76
CA LEU A 236 -3.04 -2.56 18.10
C LEU A 236 -1.84 -1.63 18.29
N MET A 237 -0.96 -1.52 17.29
CA MET A 237 0.18 -0.59 17.31
C MET A 237 -0.27 0.87 17.28
N ASN A 238 -1.34 1.18 16.54
CA ASN A 238 -1.90 2.53 16.52
C ASN A 238 -2.53 2.90 17.88
N VAL A 239 -3.26 1.96 18.52
CA VAL A 239 -3.75 2.15 19.90
C VAL A 239 -2.58 2.38 20.85
N GLY A 240 -1.55 1.52 20.80
CA GLY A 240 -0.35 1.66 21.62
C GLY A 240 0.36 3.00 21.45
N ARG A 241 0.46 3.50 20.21
CA ARG A 241 1.02 4.84 19.90
C ARG A 241 0.20 5.96 20.54
N VAL A 242 -1.13 5.96 20.36
CA VAL A 242 -2.01 6.98 20.96
C VAL A 242 -1.89 6.96 22.48
N LEU A 243 -1.88 5.77 23.09
CA LEU A 243 -1.70 5.63 24.53
C LEU A 243 -0.34 6.13 24.99
N ALA A 244 0.75 5.79 24.28
CA ALA A 244 2.08 6.26 24.62
C ALA A 244 2.16 7.80 24.63
N ILE A 245 1.63 8.46 23.59
CA ILE A 245 1.62 9.93 23.51
C ILE A 245 0.79 10.53 24.66
N ALA A 246 -0.43 10.01 24.90
CA ALA A 246 -1.31 10.53 25.95
C ALA A 246 -0.73 10.32 27.37
N VAL A 247 -0.16 9.14 27.65
CA VAL A 247 0.46 8.84 28.95
C VAL A 247 1.72 9.67 29.16
N SER A 248 2.58 9.81 28.14
CA SER A 248 3.78 10.66 28.21
C SER A 248 3.44 12.12 28.51
N GLN A 249 2.37 12.63 27.89
CA GLN A 249 1.90 13.98 28.14
C GLN A 249 1.39 14.17 29.57
N VAL A 250 0.48 13.31 30.05
CA VAL A 250 -0.18 13.50 31.35
C VAL A 250 0.73 13.14 32.54
N ARG A 251 1.51 12.06 32.44
CA ARG A 251 2.30 11.56 33.57
C ARG A 251 3.71 12.13 33.64
N PHE A 252 4.32 12.38 32.47
CA PHE A 252 5.71 12.81 32.39
C PHE A 252 5.85 14.28 31.97
N ASN A 253 4.75 14.98 31.65
CA ASN A 253 4.76 16.34 31.09
C ASN A 253 5.64 16.45 29.83
N VAL A 254 5.75 15.36 29.07
CA VAL A 254 6.51 15.32 27.81
C VAL A 254 5.55 15.41 26.66
N ASP A 255 5.65 16.49 25.88
CA ASP A 255 4.92 16.62 24.64
C ASP A 255 5.55 15.73 23.55
N LEU A 256 4.78 14.74 23.09
CA LEU A 256 5.10 13.83 21.97
C LEU A 256 4.12 14.03 20.79
N THR A 257 3.33 15.10 20.81
CA THR A 257 2.33 15.38 19.77
C THR A 257 2.96 15.97 18.50
N THR A 258 4.12 16.62 18.62
CA THR A 258 4.77 17.32 17.50
C THR A 258 6.28 17.03 17.40
N GLY A 259 6.83 17.33 16.22
CA GLY A 259 8.26 17.25 15.92
C GLY A 259 8.83 15.83 15.85
N TRP A 260 10.16 15.71 15.89
CA TRP A 260 10.87 14.44 15.67
C TRP A 260 10.52 13.34 16.68
N LYS A 261 10.10 13.71 17.89
CA LYS A 261 9.69 12.75 18.93
C LYS A 261 8.41 12.02 18.52
N HIS A 262 7.49 12.74 17.88
CA HIS A 262 6.26 12.19 17.34
C HIS A 262 6.55 11.10 16.29
N ASP A 263 7.45 11.43 15.35
CA ASP A 263 7.87 10.52 14.30
C ASP A 263 8.58 9.28 14.87
N ALA A 264 9.43 9.47 15.88
CA ALA A 264 10.13 8.37 16.55
C ALA A 264 9.17 7.36 17.17
N VAL A 265 8.12 7.81 17.87
CA VAL A 265 7.08 6.89 18.40
C VAL A 265 6.38 6.14 17.28
N GLY A 266 6.09 6.81 16.15
CA GLY A 266 5.53 6.19 14.96
C GLY A 266 6.42 5.08 14.39
N TYR A 267 7.71 5.36 14.18
CA TYR A 267 8.66 4.39 13.65
C TYR A 267 8.92 3.22 14.60
N VAL A 268 8.94 3.46 15.91
CA VAL A 268 9.06 2.38 16.91
C VAL A 268 7.83 1.46 16.85
N ALA A 269 6.63 2.03 16.82
CA ALA A 269 5.40 1.24 16.71
C ALA A 269 5.36 0.40 15.41
N MET A 270 5.79 0.99 14.29
CA MET A 270 5.95 0.26 13.03
C MET A 270 7.02 -0.85 13.11
N GLY A 271 8.17 -0.54 13.70
CA GLY A 271 9.27 -1.48 13.89
C GLY A 271 8.86 -2.68 14.75
N LEU A 272 7.97 -2.48 15.73
CA LEU A 272 7.38 -3.55 16.53
C LEU A 272 6.35 -4.40 15.77
N ALA A 273 5.66 -3.84 14.77
CA ALA A 273 4.71 -4.60 13.96
C ALA A 273 5.38 -5.75 13.18
N ILE A 274 6.64 -5.56 12.74
CA ILE A 274 7.40 -6.57 11.97
C ILE A 274 7.63 -7.87 12.78
N PRO A 275 8.25 -7.87 13.98
CA PRO A 275 8.42 -9.09 14.75
C PRO A 275 7.09 -9.72 15.17
N PHE A 276 6.03 -8.94 15.43
CA PHE A 276 4.70 -9.50 15.68
C PHE A 276 4.13 -10.21 14.45
N LEU A 277 4.29 -9.64 13.25
CA LEU A 277 3.93 -10.29 12.00
C LEU A 277 4.74 -11.57 11.77
N LEU A 278 6.06 -11.54 11.99
CA LEU A 278 6.91 -12.72 11.84
C LEU A 278 6.57 -13.82 12.86
N SER A 279 6.23 -13.44 14.09
CA SER A 279 5.73 -14.37 15.11
C SER A 279 4.40 -14.99 14.68
N THR A 280 3.48 -14.16 14.16
CA THR A 280 2.19 -14.62 13.64
C THR A 280 2.35 -15.53 12.43
N ASP A 281 3.31 -15.25 11.54
CA ASP A 281 3.65 -16.14 10.42
C ASP A 281 4.09 -17.53 10.91
N ARG A 282 4.92 -17.60 11.97
CA ARG A 282 5.31 -18.88 12.58
C ARG A 282 4.14 -19.58 13.25
N PHE A 283 3.25 -18.83 13.89
CA PHE A 283 2.04 -19.38 14.48
C PHE A 283 1.09 -19.96 13.42
N ILE A 284 0.88 -19.23 12.31
CA ILE A 284 0.13 -19.73 11.15
C ILE A 284 0.80 -20.98 10.58
N GLN A 285 2.13 -21.02 10.48
CA GLN A 285 2.85 -22.20 10.02
C GLN A 285 2.68 -23.40 10.97
N PHE A 286 2.63 -23.15 12.27
CA PHE A 286 2.43 -24.18 13.28
C PHE A 286 1.02 -24.79 13.18
N ILE A 287 -0.02 -23.97 13.01
CA ILE A 287 -1.41 -24.46 12.92
C ILE A 287 -1.71 -25.04 11.53
N PHE A 288 -1.25 -24.36 10.48
CA PHE A 288 -1.57 -24.67 9.07
C PHE A 288 -0.37 -25.25 8.32
N GLY A 289 0.52 -25.92 9.04
CA GLY A 289 1.66 -26.63 8.46
C GLY A 289 1.21 -27.72 7.51
N GLY A 290 2.07 -28.03 6.54
CA GLY A 290 1.84 -29.17 5.66
C GLY A 290 1.78 -30.46 6.45
N ILE A 291 0.75 -31.25 6.20
CA ILE A 291 0.62 -32.57 6.80
C ILE A 291 1.46 -33.51 5.93
N PRO A 292 2.54 -34.13 6.45
CA PRO A 292 3.36 -35.01 5.65
C PRO A 292 2.55 -36.24 5.23
N ASP A 293 2.33 -36.37 3.93
CA ASP A 293 1.83 -37.60 3.33
C ASP A 293 2.99 -38.59 3.30
N ASP A 294 2.99 -39.58 4.20
CA ASP A 294 3.95 -40.69 4.16
C ASP A 294 3.39 -41.81 3.28
N PRO A 295 3.81 -41.93 2.01
CA PRO A 295 3.31 -42.95 1.09
C PRO A 295 3.70 -44.37 1.53
N ARG A 296 4.59 -44.52 2.51
CA ARG A 296 4.98 -45.84 3.05
C ARG A 296 4.01 -46.35 4.11
N ARG A 297 3.11 -45.49 4.62
CA ARG A 297 2.27 -45.78 5.80
C ARG A 297 0.79 -45.98 5.47
N TYR A 298 0.33 -45.51 4.31
CA TYR A 298 -1.09 -45.58 3.91
C TYR A 298 -1.24 -45.92 2.41
N ASP A 299 -1.98 -46.99 2.10
CA ASP A 299 -2.26 -47.42 0.72
C ASP A 299 -3.31 -46.56 -0.01
N ARG A 300 -3.95 -45.60 0.67
CA ARG A 300 -4.98 -44.73 0.09
C ARG A 300 -4.62 -43.26 0.27
N ILE A 301 -4.68 -42.52 -0.84
CA ILE A 301 -4.52 -41.06 -0.85
C ILE A 301 -5.67 -40.44 -0.05
N ASN A 302 -5.35 -39.75 1.06
CA ASN A 302 -6.36 -39.07 1.86
C ASN A 302 -6.73 -37.75 1.17
N VAL A 303 -7.93 -37.70 0.59
CA VAL A 303 -8.46 -36.52 -0.14
C VAL A 303 -8.46 -35.26 0.73
N PHE A 304 -8.66 -35.40 2.05
CA PHE A 304 -8.63 -34.27 2.97
C PHE A 304 -7.22 -33.71 3.18
N VAL A 305 -6.21 -34.57 3.24
CA VAL A 305 -4.82 -34.14 3.36
C VAL A 305 -4.35 -33.49 2.06
N LEU A 306 -4.74 -34.06 0.92
CA LEU A 306 -4.49 -33.47 -0.39
C LEU A 306 -5.10 -32.07 -0.51
N ALA A 307 -6.37 -31.90 -0.09
CA ALA A 307 -7.05 -30.61 -0.09
C ALA A 307 -6.41 -29.60 0.88
N TRP A 308 -5.98 -30.04 2.06
CA TRP A 308 -5.29 -29.20 3.04
C TRP A 308 -3.93 -28.72 2.52
N ASN A 309 -3.12 -29.65 2.03
CA ASN A 309 -1.81 -29.35 1.46
C ASN A 309 -1.95 -28.47 0.22
N TRP A 310 -2.96 -28.67 -0.63
CA TRP A 310 -3.25 -27.78 -1.75
C TRP A 310 -3.57 -26.33 -1.31
N LEU A 311 -4.22 -26.17 -0.16
CA LEU A 311 -4.64 -24.86 0.35
C LEU A 311 -3.48 -24.08 1.01
N PHE A 312 -2.66 -24.75 1.82
CA PHE A 312 -1.66 -24.11 2.70
C PHE A 312 -0.21 -24.32 2.26
N VAL A 313 0.07 -25.36 1.48
CA VAL A 313 1.41 -25.71 1.02
C VAL A 313 1.50 -25.45 -0.48
N VAL A 314 2.65 -24.99 -0.93
CA VAL A 314 2.93 -24.96 -2.37
C VAL A 314 3.34 -26.37 -2.79
N PRO A 315 2.60 -27.02 -3.70
CA PRO A 315 2.95 -28.37 -4.13
C PRO A 315 4.37 -28.39 -4.72
N GLU A 316 5.22 -29.27 -4.21
CA GLU A 316 6.51 -29.53 -4.82
C GLU A 316 6.26 -30.42 -6.04
N GLU A 317 6.55 -29.91 -7.25
CA GLU A 317 6.34 -30.71 -8.47
C GLU A 317 7.28 -31.92 -8.47
N SER A 318 6.70 -33.12 -8.59
CA SER A 318 7.48 -34.35 -8.69
C SER A 318 8.38 -34.35 -9.94
N PRO A 319 9.53 -35.06 -9.92
CA PRO A 319 10.45 -35.09 -11.07
C PRO A 319 9.80 -35.58 -12.37
N GLU A 320 8.83 -36.50 -12.27
CA GLU A 320 8.06 -36.99 -13.41
C GLU A 320 7.08 -35.94 -13.95
N ALA A 321 6.39 -35.21 -13.05
CA ALA A 321 5.54 -34.09 -13.42
C ALA A 321 6.35 -33.00 -14.13
N LYS A 322 7.57 -32.69 -13.65
CA LYS A 322 8.49 -31.73 -14.31
C LYS A 322 8.86 -32.15 -15.73
N LYS A 323 9.10 -33.45 -15.99
CA LYS A 323 9.41 -33.98 -17.34
C LYS A 323 8.21 -33.87 -18.30
N VAL A 324 7.03 -34.27 -17.84
CA VAL A 324 5.80 -34.19 -18.67
C VAL A 324 5.41 -32.73 -18.93
N ALA A 325 5.56 -31.85 -17.94
CA ALA A 325 5.35 -30.42 -18.09
C ALA A 325 6.29 -29.84 -19.14
N SER A 326 7.59 -30.15 -19.05
CA SER A 326 8.62 -29.74 -20.02
C SER A 326 8.28 -30.11 -21.47
N SER A 327 7.70 -31.29 -21.72
CA SER A 327 7.32 -31.70 -23.09
C SER A 327 6.13 -30.93 -23.67
N LYS A 328 5.36 -30.21 -22.84
CA LYS A 328 4.16 -29.45 -23.22
C LYS A 328 4.38 -27.93 -23.18
N GLU A 329 5.60 -27.47 -22.88
CA GLU A 329 5.89 -26.04 -22.82
C GLU A 329 5.86 -25.43 -24.23
N ALA A 330 5.11 -24.35 -24.38
CA ALA A 330 5.07 -23.56 -25.61
C ALA A 330 5.99 -22.36 -25.41
N THR A 331 7.29 -22.66 -25.34
CA THR A 331 8.32 -21.65 -25.16
C THR A 331 8.46 -20.79 -26.41
N TRP A 332 9.00 -19.58 -26.26
CA TRP A 332 9.22 -18.67 -27.38
C TRP A 332 10.00 -19.33 -28.53
N SER A 333 11.04 -20.10 -28.21
CA SER A 333 11.86 -20.86 -29.17
C SER A 333 11.09 -21.94 -29.94
N ALA A 334 10.02 -22.50 -29.37
CA ALA A 334 9.19 -23.53 -29.98
C ALA A 334 8.05 -22.99 -30.88
N LEU A 335 7.73 -21.69 -30.81
CA LEU A 335 6.68 -21.07 -31.62
C LEU A 335 7.08 -20.93 -33.09
N THR A 336 6.12 -21.09 -34.00
CA THR A 336 6.30 -20.81 -35.43
C THR A 336 6.51 -19.32 -35.69
N ASN A 337 7.18 -18.97 -36.80
CA ASN A 337 7.42 -17.56 -37.18
C ASN A 337 6.11 -16.74 -37.27
N GLY A 338 5.03 -17.34 -37.77
CA GLY A 338 3.70 -16.70 -37.83
C GLY A 338 3.12 -16.40 -36.45
N GLN A 339 3.23 -17.34 -35.50
CA GLN A 339 2.76 -17.15 -34.12
C GLN A 339 3.56 -16.07 -33.38
N ARG A 340 4.89 -16.04 -33.57
CA ARG A 340 5.74 -14.97 -33.01
C ARG A 340 5.35 -13.61 -33.57
N GLY A 341 5.16 -13.50 -34.89
CA GLY A 341 4.70 -12.27 -35.53
C GLY A 341 3.37 -11.80 -34.96
N MET A 342 2.39 -12.69 -34.82
CA MET A 342 1.09 -12.37 -34.21
C MET A 342 1.22 -11.89 -32.77
N ALA A 343 2.04 -12.56 -31.94
CA ALA A 343 2.26 -12.14 -30.55
C ALA A 343 2.87 -10.73 -30.45
N ILE A 344 3.83 -10.40 -31.32
CA ILE A 344 4.44 -9.06 -31.38
C ILE A 344 3.41 -8.02 -31.82
N VAL A 345 2.60 -8.32 -32.84
CA VAL A 345 1.53 -7.41 -33.31
C VAL A 345 0.51 -7.16 -32.22
N VAL A 346 0.07 -8.19 -31.50
CA VAL A 346 -0.86 -8.03 -30.37
C VAL A 346 -0.23 -7.19 -29.26
N ALA A 347 1.02 -7.46 -28.89
CA ALA A 347 1.73 -6.67 -27.88
C ALA A 347 1.86 -5.20 -28.30
N ALA A 348 2.26 -4.93 -29.54
CA ALA A 348 2.36 -3.57 -30.08
C ALA A 348 0.99 -2.86 -30.10
N ALA A 349 -0.07 -3.54 -30.55
CA ALA A 349 -1.42 -2.99 -30.56
C ALA A 349 -1.90 -2.64 -29.13
N VAL A 350 -1.63 -3.49 -28.15
CA VAL A 350 -1.95 -3.23 -26.74
C VAL A 350 -1.17 -2.02 -26.22
N LEU A 351 0.14 -1.92 -26.48
CA LEU A 351 0.95 -0.78 -26.03
C LEU A 351 0.52 0.53 -26.69
N LEU A 352 0.10 0.50 -27.97
CA LEU A 352 -0.42 1.66 -28.68
C LEU A 352 -1.68 2.25 -28.03
N THR A 353 -2.44 1.48 -27.26
CA THR A 353 -3.60 2.02 -26.52
C THR A 353 -3.22 3.05 -25.46
N ALA A 354 -1.97 3.05 -24.98
CA ALA A 354 -1.45 4.04 -24.05
C ALA A 354 -0.87 5.30 -24.74
N ALA A 355 -0.67 5.27 -26.07
CA ALA A 355 -0.10 6.39 -26.83
C ALA A 355 -0.86 7.72 -26.64
N PRO A 356 -2.21 7.75 -26.57
CA PRO A 356 -2.93 9.00 -26.30
C PRO A 356 -2.51 9.69 -24.99
N ALA A 357 -2.06 8.94 -23.97
CA ALA A 357 -1.62 9.53 -22.70
C ALA A 357 -0.39 10.44 -22.83
N TRP A 358 0.42 10.26 -23.89
CA TRP A 358 1.56 11.13 -24.18
C TRP A 358 1.17 12.49 -24.78
N VAL A 359 0.03 12.55 -25.44
CA VAL A 359 -0.44 13.76 -26.16
C VAL A 359 -1.47 14.52 -25.33
N LEU A 360 -2.26 13.81 -24.53
CA LEU A 360 -3.35 14.41 -23.76
C LEU A 360 -2.83 15.24 -22.58
N PRO A 361 -3.21 16.52 -22.46
CA PRO A 361 -2.68 17.42 -21.43
C PRO A 361 -3.10 17.02 -20.00
N GLY A 362 -4.15 16.22 -19.83
CA GLY A 362 -4.66 15.79 -18.52
C GLY A 362 -3.65 14.98 -17.69
N PHE A 363 -2.71 14.28 -18.34
CA PHE A 363 -1.71 13.46 -17.66
C PHE A 363 -0.51 14.27 -17.14
N PHE A 364 -0.17 15.39 -17.78
CA PHE A 364 0.94 16.24 -17.35
C PHE A 364 0.51 17.47 -16.53
N ARG A 365 -0.76 17.91 -16.65
CA ARG A 365 -1.29 19.09 -15.94
C ARG A 365 -1.92 18.80 -14.59
N SER A 366 -2.11 17.53 -14.21
CA SER A 366 -2.68 17.13 -12.91
C SER A 366 -1.65 17.18 -11.77
N LEU A 367 -0.83 18.23 -11.73
CA LEU A 367 -0.03 18.54 -10.56
C LEU A 367 -0.99 18.91 -9.41
N PRO A 368 -0.74 18.43 -8.18
CA PRO A 368 -1.52 18.86 -7.02
C PRO A 368 -1.43 20.38 -6.91
N VAL A 369 -2.57 21.07 -6.97
CA VAL A 369 -2.64 22.44 -6.47
C VAL A 369 -2.37 22.33 -4.97
N PRO A 370 -1.34 23.01 -4.43
CA PRO A 370 -1.12 23.00 -2.99
C PRO A 370 -2.42 23.43 -2.30
N PRO A 371 -2.78 22.82 -1.15
CA PRO A 371 -3.94 23.26 -0.41
C PRO A 371 -3.85 24.78 -0.22
N PRO A 372 -4.96 25.53 -0.37
CA PRO A 372 -4.93 26.96 -0.10
C PRO A 372 -4.31 27.16 1.27
N ALA A 373 -3.29 28.01 1.34
CA ALA A 373 -2.64 28.33 2.61
C ALA A 373 -3.74 28.68 3.61
N ILE A 374 -3.77 27.97 4.75
CA ILE A 374 -4.62 28.36 5.87
C ILE A 374 -4.28 29.83 6.12
N PRO A 375 -5.25 30.76 6.07
CA PRO A 375 -4.96 32.15 6.35
C PRO A 375 -4.26 32.19 7.71
N ALA A 376 -3.08 32.81 7.75
CA ALA A 376 -2.32 32.95 8.98
C ALA A 376 -3.27 33.40 10.08
N ALA A 377 -3.24 32.70 11.22
CA ALA A 377 -3.99 33.11 12.39
C ALA A 377 -3.75 34.62 12.60
N PRO A 378 -4.81 35.42 12.87
CA PRO A 378 -4.63 36.84 13.10
C PRO A 378 -3.56 37.00 14.17
N THR A 379 -2.53 37.77 13.84
CA THR A 379 -1.47 38.14 14.77
C THR A 379 -2.14 38.61 16.06
N PRO A 380 -1.76 38.09 17.24
CA PRO A 380 -2.23 38.64 18.50
C PRO A 380 -1.98 40.15 18.47
N PRO A 381 -2.93 40.98 18.93
CA PRO A 381 -2.70 42.41 19.00
C PRO A 381 -1.38 42.64 19.73
N GLU A 382 -0.49 43.37 19.06
CA GLU A 382 0.77 43.84 19.60
C GLU A 382 0.49 44.38 21.00
N ALA A 383 1.12 43.79 22.01
CA ALA A 383 0.96 44.22 23.38
C ALA A 383 1.39 45.68 23.43
N VAL A 384 0.41 46.58 23.51
CA VAL A 384 0.64 47.99 23.79
C VAL A 384 1.42 48.02 25.10
N GLU A 385 2.69 48.40 25.00
CA GLU A 385 3.56 48.66 26.13
C GLU A 385 2.78 49.58 27.10
N ALA A 386 2.53 49.09 28.31
CA ALA A 386 1.94 49.90 29.35
C ALA A 386 2.85 51.13 29.56
N PRO A 387 2.31 52.36 29.57
CA PRO A 387 3.14 53.53 29.79
C PRO A 387 3.76 53.43 31.19
N ALA A 388 5.08 53.69 31.24
CA ALA A 388 5.86 53.70 32.47
C ALA A 388 5.15 54.56 33.53
N VAL A 389 4.86 53.96 34.68
CA VAL A 389 4.37 54.68 35.86
C VAL A 389 5.51 55.56 36.38
N GLY A 390 5.55 56.80 35.90
CA GLY A 390 6.31 57.89 36.49
C GLY A 390 5.58 58.41 37.73
N ALA A 391 6.31 58.53 38.83
CA ALA A 391 5.84 59.15 40.07
C ALA A 391 5.64 60.67 39.91
N ALA A 392 4.45 61.18 40.28
CA ALA A 392 4.15 62.55 40.73
C ALA A 392 2.63 62.60 41.07
N SER A 393 2.24 62.56 42.35
CA SER A 393 1.90 63.70 43.22
C SER A 393 0.67 64.53 42.78
N ASP A 394 -0.33 64.49 43.66
CA ASP A 394 -1.27 65.55 44.06
C ASP A 394 -2.45 66.01 43.17
N ASN A 395 -3.62 65.89 43.82
CA ASN A 395 -4.79 66.80 43.84
C ASN A 395 -5.96 66.66 42.84
N ALA A 396 -7.09 66.23 43.44
CA ALA A 396 -8.41 66.88 43.45
C ALA A 396 -9.46 66.62 42.36
N ALA A 397 -10.68 66.39 42.88
CA ALA A 397 -12.02 66.68 42.36
C ALA A 397 -12.70 65.76 41.31
N ASP A 398 -13.74 65.05 41.80
CA ASP A 398 -15.14 65.09 41.34
C ASP A 398 -15.43 65.25 39.84
N ASP A 399 -15.96 64.20 39.18
CA ASP A 399 -17.15 64.30 38.32
C ASP A 399 -17.68 62.90 37.89
N GLN A 400 -19.00 62.79 37.82
CA GLN A 400 -19.76 61.63 37.35
C GLN A 400 -19.91 61.64 35.83
N SER A 401 -19.93 60.47 35.17
CA SER A 401 -20.87 60.23 34.05
C SER A 401 -20.85 58.78 33.58
N GLU A 402 -22.06 58.21 33.58
CA GLU A 402 -22.44 56.92 33.00
C GLU A 402 -22.21 56.90 31.48
N HIS A 403 -21.83 55.76 30.89
CA HIS A 403 -22.41 55.34 29.61
C HIS A 403 -22.44 53.82 29.42
N ARG A 404 -23.63 53.39 29.03
CA ARG A 404 -24.21 52.04 28.94
C ARG A 404 -23.90 51.48 27.54
N ILE A 405 -23.38 50.25 27.42
CA ILE A 405 -23.22 49.59 26.11
C ILE A 405 -24.37 48.60 25.91
N THR A 406 -25.24 48.92 24.97
CA THR A 406 -26.33 48.10 24.42
C THR A 406 -25.79 47.06 23.44
N VAL A 407 -26.27 45.82 23.57
CA VAL A 407 -26.02 44.72 22.62
C VAL A 407 -27.11 44.74 21.54
N GLU A 408 -26.71 44.93 20.29
CA GLU A 408 -27.61 44.91 19.13
C GLU A 408 -27.31 43.64 18.29
N LEU A 409 -28.28 42.74 18.19
CA LEU A 409 -28.24 41.54 17.35
C LEU A 409 -28.86 41.88 15.98
N SER A 410 -28.09 41.74 14.91
CA SER A 410 -28.58 41.90 13.53
C SER A 410 -28.89 40.53 12.89
N PRO A 411 -30.10 40.29 12.37
CA PRO A 411 -30.42 39.16 11.52
C PRO A 411 -30.40 39.58 10.05
N ASP A 412 -29.57 38.92 9.23
CA ASP A 412 -29.83 38.57 7.82
C ASP A 412 -28.53 38.35 7.03
N ALA A 413 -28.27 37.09 6.65
CA ALA A 413 -27.72 36.71 5.35
C ALA A 413 -27.71 35.18 5.23
N ALA A 414 -28.75 34.64 4.60
CA ALA A 414 -28.67 33.36 3.92
C ALA A 414 -27.56 33.40 2.85
N THR A 415 -26.93 32.27 2.52
CA THR A 415 -26.97 31.55 1.22
C THR A 415 -25.77 30.60 1.06
N THR A 416 -26.07 29.41 0.54
CA THR A 416 -25.23 28.51 -0.30
C THR A 416 -24.20 27.57 0.35
N LEU A 417 -24.70 26.36 0.69
CA LEU A 417 -23.94 25.11 0.61
C LEU A 417 -23.70 24.75 -0.87
N TRP A 418 -22.44 24.59 -1.26
CA TRP A 418 -22.06 23.87 -2.48
C TRP A 418 -21.51 22.49 -2.10
N VAL A 419 -22.27 21.46 -2.48
CA VAL A 419 -21.83 20.06 -2.52
C VAL A 419 -21.28 19.82 -3.93
N THR A 420 -20.02 19.41 -4.05
CA THR A 420 -19.43 18.95 -5.31
C THR A 420 -19.23 17.44 -5.28
N VAL A 421 -19.80 16.79 -6.30
CA VAL A 421 -19.76 15.36 -6.64
C VAL A 421 -18.39 14.94 -7.17
#